data_AF-A0A523S6J0-F1
#
_entry.id   AF-A0A523S6J0-F1
#
_cell.length_a   1.000
_cell.length_b   1.000
_cell.length_c   1.000
_cell.angle_alpha   90.00
_cell.angle_beta   90.00
_cell.angle_gamma   90.00
#
_symmetry.space_group_name_H-M   'P 1'
#
loop_
_entity.id
_entity.type
_entity.pdbx_description
1 polymer ?
#
loop_
_entity_poly.entity_id
_entity_poly.type
_entity_poly.pdbx_seq_one_letter_code
_entity_poly.pdbx_strand_id
1 'polypeptide(L)'
;MRRMNPFANIPTIMTAEEIITFAHSKSTSASMKSSHRLKKVERTRIREITRLQDFVKHVKAKLRITVEEFPSLERMHPFYLELTEVLVGTDKLKQSLGAVYNCISLIDNIASKHLEALKLGNDFKQLKRSRSAAKGRISSILRATAKNLDFIIEAKMTMSRLPGISPNSPTIVCAG
;
A
#
# COMPACT_ATOMS: atom_id res chain seq x y z
N MET A 1 -0.46 15.40 -25.23
CA MET A 1 -1.34 16.03 -24.22
C MET A 1 -1.36 15.29 -22.88
N ARG A 2 -1.72 14.00 -22.77
CA ARG A 2 -1.75 13.29 -21.45
C ARG A 2 -0.42 13.29 -20.67
N ARG A 3 0.73 13.27 -21.34
CA ARG A 3 2.08 13.21 -20.70
C ARG A 3 2.48 14.46 -19.90
N MET A 4 1.74 15.56 -20.03
CA MET A 4 2.08 16.81 -19.35
C MET A 4 1.38 16.98 -18.00
N ASN A 5 0.36 16.16 -17.73
CA ASN A 5 -0.30 16.14 -16.44
C ASN A 5 0.54 15.28 -15.47
N PRO A 6 1.02 15.84 -14.34
CA PRO A 6 1.87 15.12 -13.39
C PRO A 6 1.17 13.95 -12.70
N PHE A 7 -0.17 13.89 -12.74
CA PHE A 7 -0.97 12.82 -12.13
C PHE A 7 -1.38 11.72 -13.13
N ALA A 8 -1.07 11.87 -14.42
CA ALA A 8 -1.55 10.95 -15.46
C ALA A 8 -0.90 9.55 -15.39
N ASN A 9 0.31 9.45 -14.86
CA ASN A 9 1.09 8.20 -14.84
C ASN A 9 1.02 7.43 -13.52
N ILE A 10 0.19 7.87 -12.57
CA ILE A 10 0.02 7.17 -11.29
C ILE A 10 -0.63 5.80 -11.56
N PRO A 11 -0.05 4.69 -11.08
CA PRO A 11 -0.61 3.37 -11.29
C PRO A 11 -1.97 3.21 -10.62
N THR A 12 -2.67 2.13 -10.95
CA THR A 12 -3.92 1.78 -10.28
C THR A 12 -3.64 1.45 -8.82
N ILE A 13 -4.30 2.18 -7.93
CA ILE A 13 -4.23 2.00 -6.49
C ILE A 13 -5.35 1.05 -6.09
N MET A 14 -4.99 0.06 -5.28
CA MET A 14 -5.93 -0.96 -4.79
C MET A 14 -6.63 -0.45 -3.52
N THR A 15 -7.88 -0.87 -3.32
CA THR A 15 -8.59 -0.63 -2.04
C THR A 15 -7.98 -1.47 -0.91
N ALA A 16 -8.34 -1.17 0.34
CA ALA A 16 -7.85 -1.93 1.50
C ALA A 16 -8.17 -3.44 1.37
N GLU A 17 -9.39 -3.82 1.00
CA GLU A 17 -9.78 -5.23 0.85
C GLU A 17 -9.11 -5.91 -0.33
N GLU A 18 -8.88 -5.18 -1.44
CA GLU A 18 -8.11 -5.70 -2.58
C GLU A 18 -6.66 -5.99 -2.20
N ILE A 19 -6.01 -5.08 -1.46
CA ILE A 19 -4.64 -5.29 -0.96
C ILE A 19 -4.58 -6.53 -0.06
N ILE A 20 -5.53 -6.67 0.87
CA ILE A 20 -5.63 -7.82 1.78
C ILE A 20 -5.77 -9.11 0.97
N THR A 21 -6.74 -9.15 0.04
CA THR A 21 -7.03 -10.34 -0.78
C THR A 21 -5.85 -10.71 -1.68
N PHE A 22 -5.24 -9.71 -2.31
CA PHE A 22 -4.05 -9.89 -3.13
C PHE A 22 -2.88 -10.48 -2.32
N ALA A 23 -2.59 -9.92 -1.14
CA ALA A 23 -1.53 -10.41 -0.27
C ALA A 23 -1.82 -11.82 0.27
N HIS A 24 -3.07 -12.15 0.58
CA HIS A 24 -3.48 -13.50 0.96
C HIS A 24 -3.24 -14.52 -0.16
N SER A 25 -3.63 -14.18 -1.39
CA SER A 25 -3.42 -15.03 -2.56
C SER A 25 -1.93 -15.28 -2.79
N LYS A 26 -1.11 -14.21 -2.86
CA LYS A 26 0.34 -14.33 -3.11
C LYS A 26 1.08 -15.09 -2.01
N SER A 27 0.77 -14.80 -0.75
CA SER A 27 1.41 -15.51 0.36
C SER A 27 1.04 -16.99 0.42
N THR A 28 -0.14 -17.38 -0.06
CA THR A 28 -0.53 -18.80 -0.10
C THR A 28 0.22 -19.56 -1.18
N SER A 29 0.43 -18.95 -2.35
CA SER A 29 1.21 -19.53 -3.45
C SER A 29 2.71 -19.69 -3.16
N ALA A 30 3.27 -18.87 -2.27
CA ALA A 30 4.70 -18.85 -1.97
C ALA A 30 5.22 -20.03 -1.11
N SER A 31 4.49 -21.14 -1.06
CA SER A 31 4.90 -22.31 -0.27
C SER A 31 6.20 -22.91 -0.82
N MET A 32 7.32 -22.68 -0.12
CA MET A 32 8.60 -23.29 -0.42
C MET A 32 8.52 -24.82 -0.36
N LYS A 33 9.16 -25.52 -1.31
CA LYS A 33 9.41 -26.96 -1.24
C LYS A 33 10.45 -27.20 -0.12
N SER A 34 9.98 -27.50 1.09
CA SER A 34 10.87 -27.84 2.21
C SER A 34 11.48 -29.23 2.03
N SER A 35 12.76 -29.39 2.37
CA SER A 35 13.44 -30.69 2.32
C SER A 35 12.70 -31.77 3.14
N HIS A 36 12.62 -32.98 2.57
CA HIS A 36 12.04 -34.15 3.25
C HIS A 36 12.87 -34.65 4.44
N ARG A 37 14.08 -34.10 4.66
CA ARG A 37 14.94 -34.44 5.81
C ARG A 37 14.56 -33.70 7.10
N LEU A 38 13.83 -32.59 6.98
CA LEU A 38 13.45 -31.77 8.14
C LEU A 38 12.32 -32.42 8.94
N LYS A 39 12.25 -32.17 10.25
CA LYS A 39 11.10 -32.60 11.06
C LYS A 39 9.83 -31.88 10.59
N LYS A 40 8.67 -32.53 10.72
CA LYS A 40 7.37 -31.98 10.26
C LYS A 40 7.06 -30.60 10.89
N VAL A 41 7.41 -30.42 12.16
CA VAL A 41 7.25 -29.15 12.90
C VAL A 41 8.08 -28.05 12.26
N GLU A 42 9.35 -28.33 11.97
CA GLU A 42 10.28 -27.39 11.36
C GLU A 42 9.87 -26.97 9.95
N ARG A 43 9.43 -27.93 9.11
CA ARG A 43 8.85 -27.63 7.79
C ARG A 43 7.64 -26.70 7.90
N THR A 44 6.79 -26.94 8.89
CA THR A 44 5.60 -26.10 9.11
C THR A 44 6.01 -24.72 9.59
N ARG A 45 6.97 -24.62 10.50
CA ARG A 45 7.51 -23.33 10.98
C ARG A 45 8.03 -22.49 9.81
N ILE A 46 8.90 -23.06 8.98
CA ILE A 46 9.44 -22.38 7.78
C ILE A 46 8.29 -21.90 6.89
N ARG A 47 7.34 -22.78 6.58
CA ARG A 47 6.18 -22.43 5.74
C ARG A 47 5.37 -21.27 6.31
N GLU A 48 5.04 -21.30 7.61
CA GLU A 48 4.20 -20.27 8.22
C GLU A 48 4.95 -18.93 8.37
N ILE A 49 6.27 -18.96 8.61
CA ILE A 49 7.15 -17.78 8.57
C ILE A 49 7.18 -17.17 7.17
N THR A 50 7.48 -17.95 6.13
CA THR A 50 7.51 -17.48 4.74
C THR A 50 6.17 -16.85 4.34
N ARG A 51 5.06 -17.53 4.68
CA ARG A 51 3.70 -17.02 4.42
C ARG A 51 3.38 -15.71 5.13
N LEU A 52 3.97 -15.44 6.30
CA LEU A 52 3.80 -14.17 6.99
C LEU A 52 4.68 -13.09 6.34
N GLN A 53 5.95 -13.41 6.07
CA GLN A 53 6.89 -12.49 5.42
C GLN A 53 6.40 -12.04 4.04
N ASP A 54 5.92 -12.95 3.20
CA ASP A 54 5.40 -12.60 1.87
C ASP A 54 4.13 -11.77 1.96
N PHE A 55 3.25 -12.08 2.90
CA PHE A 55 2.05 -11.27 3.14
C PHE A 55 2.43 -9.83 3.50
N VAL A 56 3.32 -9.66 4.46
CA VAL A 56 3.83 -8.34 4.89
C VAL A 56 4.51 -7.61 3.73
N LYS A 57 5.37 -8.30 2.99
CA LYS A 57 6.07 -7.75 1.82
C LYS A 57 5.09 -7.19 0.79
N HIS A 58 4.07 -7.96 0.42
CA HIS A 58 3.09 -7.53 -0.58
C HIS A 58 2.22 -6.37 -0.09
N VAL A 59 1.78 -6.40 1.16
CA VAL A 59 1.02 -5.28 1.75
C VAL A 59 1.86 -4.00 1.71
N LYS A 60 3.08 -4.04 2.26
CA LYS A 60 3.97 -2.87 2.32
C LYS A 60 4.29 -2.33 0.93
N ALA A 61 4.56 -3.21 -0.03
CA ALA A 61 4.84 -2.81 -1.41
C ALA A 61 3.66 -2.04 -2.02
N LYS A 62 2.41 -2.49 -1.79
CA LYS A 62 1.23 -1.78 -2.29
C LYS A 62 1.03 -0.43 -1.62
N LEU A 63 1.13 -0.34 -0.29
CA LEU A 63 1.02 0.95 0.42
C LEU A 63 2.12 1.93 0.00
N ARG A 64 3.35 1.44 -0.18
CA ARG A 64 4.49 2.26 -0.59
C ARG A 64 4.29 2.84 -2.00
N ILE A 65 3.92 2.00 -2.97
CA ILE A 65 3.63 2.43 -4.35
C ILE A 65 2.51 3.48 -4.36
N THR A 66 1.47 3.32 -3.53
CA THR A 66 0.39 4.31 -3.41
C THR A 66 0.88 5.70 -3.02
N VAL A 67 1.98 5.81 -2.28
CA VAL A 67 2.50 7.11 -1.81
C VAL A 67 3.62 7.62 -2.71
N GLU A 68 4.57 6.76 -3.08
CA GLU A 68 5.78 7.15 -3.82
C GLU A 68 5.50 7.53 -5.28
N GLU A 69 4.41 7.02 -5.87
CA GLU A 69 4.03 7.35 -7.24
C GLU A 69 3.26 8.67 -7.36
N PHE A 70 2.85 9.28 -6.25
CA PHE A 70 2.26 10.62 -6.31
C PHE A 70 3.33 11.66 -6.58
N PRO A 71 3.07 12.63 -7.48
CA PRO A 71 3.99 13.73 -7.72
C PRO A 71 4.15 14.55 -6.43
N SER A 72 5.38 14.95 -6.14
CA SER A 72 5.68 15.80 -5.00
C SER A 72 4.97 17.15 -5.15
N LEU A 73 4.02 17.43 -4.26
CA LEU A 73 3.23 18.67 -4.28
C LEU A 73 4.11 19.92 -4.09
N GLU A 74 5.20 19.81 -3.34
CA GLU A 74 6.11 20.94 -3.07
C GLU A 74 6.97 21.33 -4.27
N ARG A 75 7.26 20.37 -5.16
CA ARG A 75 8.07 20.59 -6.37
C ARG A 75 7.21 20.85 -7.61
N MET A 76 5.89 20.88 -7.44
CA MET A 76 4.95 21.05 -8.52
C MET A 76 4.82 22.51 -8.91
N HIS A 77 4.54 22.76 -10.19
CA HIS A 77 4.27 24.13 -10.66
C HIS A 77 3.03 24.71 -9.93
N PRO A 78 3.03 25.99 -9.52
CA PRO A 78 1.92 26.62 -8.79
C PRO A 78 0.54 26.38 -9.41
N PHE A 79 0.42 26.46 -10.74
CA PHE A 79 -0.81 26.11 -11.47
C PHE A 79 -1.42 24.75 -11.07
N TYR A 80 -0.63 23.67 -11.07
CA TYR A 80 -1.16 22.35 -10.71
C TYR A 80 -1.35 22.20 -9.19
N LEU A 81 -0.58 22.94 -8.39
CA LEU A 81 -0.78 23.00 -6.95
C LEU A 81 -2.13 23.64 -6.60
N GLU A 82 -2.46 24.78 -7.21
CA GLU A 82 -3.76 25.46 -7.06
C GLU A 82 -4.92 24.59 -7.56
N LEU A 83 -4.76 23.92 -8.72
CA LEU A 83 -5.76 22.96 -9.18
C LEU A 83 -5.98 21.82 -8.19
N THR A 84 -4.90 21.32 -7.59
CA THR A 84 -4.99 20.28 -6.54
C THR A 84 -5.73 20.82 -5.33
N GLU A 85 -5.45 22.05 -4.92
CA GLU A 85 -6.12 22.69 -3.79
C GLU A 85 -7.63 22.80 -4.02
N VAL A 86 -8.04 23.31 -5.18
CA VAL A 86 -9.47 23.50 -5.51
C VAL A 86 -10.21 22.18 -5.66
N LEU A 87 -9.60 21.16 -6.27
CA LEU A 87 -10.31 19.91 -6.61
C LEU A 87 -10.35 18.89 -5.47
N VAL A 88 -9.28 18.79 -4.68
CA VAL A 88 -9.12 17.72 -3.68
C VAL A 88 -8.64 18.23 -2.31
N GLY A 89 -8.07 19.43 -2.24
CA GLY A 89 -7.43 19.97 -1.05
C GLY A 89 -6.04 19.37 -0.82
N THR A 90 -5.00 20.21 -0.88
CA THR A 90 -3.60 19.76 -0.77
C THR A 90 -3.29 19.19 0.61
N ASP A 91 -3.77 19.83 1.67
CA ASP A 91 -3.55 19.37 3.05
C ASP A 91 -4.21 18.02 3.32
N LYS A 92 -5.45 17.83 2.84
CA LYS A 92 -6.17 16.56 2.98
C LYS A 92 -5.47 15.44 2.21
N LEU A 93 -4.95 15.74 1.02
CA LEU A 93 -4.14 14.79 0.23
C LEU A 93 -2.84 14.43 0.94
N LYS A 94 -2.08 15.41 1.44
CA LYS A 94 -0.86 15.16 2.23
C LYS A 94 -1.15 14.33 3.48
N GLN A 95 -2.20 14.68 4.22
CA GLN A 95 -2.60 13.96 5.43
C GLN A 95 -2.95 12.51 5.13
N SER A 96 -3.72 12.27 4.06
CA SER A 96 -4.14 10.92 3.66
C SER A 96 -2.96 10.07 3.21
N LEU A 97 -2.08 10.61 2.36
CA LEU A 97 -0.85 9.94 1.92
C LEU A 97 0.07 9.62 3.09
N GLY A 98 0.25 10.58 4.01
CA GLY A 98 1.04 10.39 5.24
C GLY A 98 0.46 9.32 6.16
N ALA A 99 -0.87 9.30 6.36
CA ALA A 99 -1.54 8.29 7.17
C ALA A 99 -1.35 6.87 6.60
N VAL A 100 -1.43 6.73 5.27
CA VAL A 100 -1.16 5.45 4.58
C VAL A 100 0.30 5.04 4.73
N TYR A 101 1.25 5.97 4.55
CA TYR A 101 2.67 5.71 4.71
C TYR A 101 3.03 5.26 6.13
N ASN A 102 2.48 5.94 7.14
CA ASN A 102 2.75 5.66 8.55
C ASN A 102 2.30 4.25 8.98
N CYS A 103 1.36 3.62 8.27
CA CYS A 103 0.97 2.24 8.55
C CYS A 103 2.08 1.23 8.28
N ILE A 104 3.05 1.54 7.41
CA ILE A 104 4.14 0.63 7.05
C ILE A 104 4.97 0.27 8.28
N SER A 105 5.29 1.25 9.14
CA SER A 105 6.08 1.02 10.36
C SER A 105 5.28 0.24 11.42
N LEU A 106 3.98 0.51 11.56
CA LEU A 106 3.09 -0.24 12.44
C LEU A 106 2.99 -1.72 12.03
N ILE A 107 2.91 -1.97 10.72
CA ILE A 107 2.89 -3.32 10.15
C ILE A 107 4.21 -4.04 10.45
N ASP A 108 5.36 -3.37 10.29
CA ASP A 108 6.67 -3.95 10.61
C ASP A 108 6.78 -4.34 12.09
N ASN A 109 6.31 -3.48 13.00
CA ASN A 109 6.31 -3.76 14.43
C ASN A 109 5.48 -5.00 14.79
N ILE A 110 4.31 -5.16 14.16
CA ILE A 110 3.45 -6.35 14.37
C ILE A 110 4.10 -7.59 13.75
N ALA A 111 4.61 -7.47 12.52
CA ALA A 111 5.26 -8.55 11.81
C ALA A 111 6.44 -9.11 12.60
N SER A 112 7.36 -8.24 13.04
CA SER A 112 8.55 -8.64 13.80
C SER A 112 8.19 -9.40 15.08
N LYS A 113 7.24 -8.90 15.87
CA LYS A 113 6.79 -9.57 17.11
C LYS A 113 6.25 -10.98 16.84
N HIS A 114 5.42 -11.15 15.81
CA HIS A 114 4.86 -12.47 15.47
C HIS A 114 5.87 -13.39 14.78
N LEU A 115 6.83 -12.85 14.02
CA LEU A 115 7.92 -13.63 13.42
C LEU A 115 8.83 -14.23 14.49
N GLU A 116 9.18 -13.48 15.54
CA GLU A 116 9.93 -14.03 16.68
C GLU A 116 9.14 -15.13 17.40
N ALA A 117 7.84 -14.92 17.64
CA ALA A 117 6.98 -15.94 18.23
C ALA A 117 6.89 -17.21 17.36
N LEU A 118 6.87 -17.08 16.04
CA LEU A 118 6.87 -18.22 15.11
C LEU A 118 8.19 -18.97 15.14
N LYS A 119 9.34 -18.29 15.26
CA LYS A 119 10.67 -18.92 15.35
C LYS A 119 10.78 -19.84 16.56
N LEU A 120 10.20 -19.42 17.70
CA LEU A 120 10.23 -20.17 18.96
C LEU A 120 9.13 -21.25 19.06
N GLY A 121 8.13 -21.22 18.18
CA GLY A 121 7.00 -22.15 18.24
C GLY A 121 7.37 -23.61 17.89
N ASN A 122 6.87 -24.54 18.69
CA ASN A 122 7.06 -26.00 18.51
C ASN A 122 5.75 -26.76 18.27
N ASP A 123 4.59 -26.12 18.48
CA ASP A 123 3.28 -26.72 18.21
C ASP A 123 2.66 -26.20 16.90
N PHE A 124 2.09 -27.12 16.12
CA PHE A 124 1.45 -26.81 14.85
C PHE A 124 0.26 -25.86 14.99
N LYS A 125 -0.56 -26.04 16.03
CA LYS A 125 -1.75 -25.19 16.24
C LYS A 125 -1.30 -23.78 16.66
N GLN A 126 -0.31 -23.68 17.54
CA GLN A 126 0.29 -22.41 17.94
C GLN A 126 0.87 -21.64 16.75
N LEU A 127 1.64 -22.30 15.87
CA LEU A 127 2.22 -21.68 14.67
C LEU A 127 1.13 -21.10 13.74
N LYS A 128 0.10 -21.88 13.44
CA LYS A 128 -1.02 -21.42 12.60
C LYS A 128 -1.79 -20.27 13.24
N ARG A 129 -2.06 -20.35 14.55
CA ARG A 129 -2.76 -19.29 15.30
C ARG A 129 -1.96 -17.99 15.31
N SER A 130 -0.65 -18.06 15.57
CA SER A 130 0.25 -16.90 15.57
C SER A 130 0.25 -16.20 14.20
N ARG A 131 0.45 -16.96 13.11
CA ARG A 131 0.36 -16.40 11.74
C ARG A 131 -1.01 -15.77 11.47
N SER A 132 -2.10 -16.44 11.84
CA SER A 132 -3.46 -15.94 11.61
C SER A 132 -3.72 -14.65 12.37
N ALA A 133 -3.29 -14.58 13.64
CA ALA A 133 -3.39 -13.37 14.45
C ALA A 133 -2.59 -12.21 13.86
N ALA A 134 -1.37 -12.47 13.36
CA ALA A 134 -0.56 -11.45 12.70
C ALA A 134 -1.25 -10.89 11.45
N LYS A 135 -1.72 -11.76 10.54
CA LYS A 135 -2.44 -11.33 9.31
C LYS A 135 -3.74 -10.59 9.64
N GLY A 136 -4.49 -11.05 10.64
CA GLY A 136 -5.71 -10.39 11.10
C GLY A 136 -5.45 -8.98 11.62
N ARG A 137 -4.42 -8.80 12.46
CA ARG A 137 -4.03 -7.47 12.97
C ARG A 137 -3.58 -6.52 11.86
N ILE A 138 -2.77 -6.99 10.92
CA ILE A 138 -2.35 -6.18 9.77
C ILE A 138 -3.56 -5.79 8.91
N SER A 139 -4.48 -6.73 8.67
CA SER A 139 -5.73 -6.46 7.92
C SER A 139 -6.61 -5.44 8.63
N SER A 140 -6.68 -5.48 9.97
CA SER A 140 -7.40 -4.48 10.76
C SER A 140 -6.79 -3.07 10.62
N ILE A 141 -5.46 -2.95 10.56
CA ILE A 141 -4.78 -1.67 10.31
C ILE A 141 -5.13 -1.15 8.92
N LEU A 142 -5.05 -2.01 7.90
CA LEU A 142 -5.41 -1.62 6.53
C LEU A 142 -6.86 -1.12 6.44
N ARG A 143 -7.80 -1.81 7.09
CA ARG A 143 -9.21 -1.39 7.17
C ARG A 143 -9.38 -0.06 7.89
N ALA A 144 -8.63 0.18 8.96
CA ALA A 144 -8.65 1.46 9.66
C ALA A 144 -8.21 2.62 8.74
N THR A 145 -7.34 2.34 7.76
CA THR A 145 -6.91 3.31 6.73
C THR A 145 -7.73 3.29 5.44
N ALA A 146 -8.81 2.51 5.35
CA ALA A 146 -9.58 2.38 4.11
C ALA A 146 -10.07 3.73 3.59
N LYS A 147 -10.62 4.59 4.46
CA LYS A 147 -11.08 5.94 4.07
C LYS A 147 -9.99 6.80 3.42
N ASN A 148 -8.75 6.69 3.90
CA ASN A 148 -7.63 7.43 3.31
C ASN A 148 -7.26 6.86 1.94
N LEU A 149 -7.23 5.53 1.78
CA LEU A 149 -6.98 4.88 0.50
C LEU A 149 -8.07 5.24 -0.53
N ASP A 150 -9.34 5.20 -0.12
CA ASP A 150 -10.48 5.52 -0.99
C ASP A 150 -10.42 6.98 -1.45
N PHE A 151 -10.11 7.90 -0.54
CA PHE A 151 -9.89 9.31 -0.88
C PHE A 151 -8.71 9.51 -1.84
N ILE A 152 -7.58 8.82 -1.63
CA ILE A 152 -6.43 8.89 -2.54
C ILE A 152 -6.79 8.35 -3.94
N ILE A 153 -7.58 7.27 -4.02
CA ILE A 153 -8.06 6.71 -5.28
C ILE A 153 -8.93 7.73 -6.01
N GLU A 154 -9.88 8.35 -5.30
CA GLU A 154 -10.75 9.38 -5.85
C GLU A 154 -9.94 10.59 -6.34
N ALA A 155 -9.02 11.09 -5.52
CA ALA A 155 -8.14 12.20 -5.87
C ALA A 155 -7.33 11.89 -7.13
N LYS A 156 -6.74 10.69 -7.23
CA LYS A 156 -6.03 10.22 -8.42
C LYS A 156 -6.95 10.18 -9.64
N MET A 157 -8.16 9.66 -9.50
CA MET A 157 -9.12 9.59 -10.61
C MET A 157 -9.52 10.97 -11.11
N THR A 158 -9.77 11.92 -10.21
CA THR A 158 -10.14 13.29 -10.56
C THR A 158 -8.99 14.01 -11.25
N MET A 159 -7.79 13.99 -10.66
CA MET A 159 -6.62 14.70 -11.18
C MET A 159 -6.10 14.11 -12.51
N SER A 160 -6.13 12.79 -12.67
CA SER A 160 -5.66 12.13 -13.91
C SER A 160 -6.56 12.36 -15.12
N ARG A 161 -7.82 12.81 -14.92
CA ARG A 161 -8.74 13.17 -16.01
C ARG A 161 -8.45 14.55 -16.59
N LEU A 162 -7.73 15.41 -15.86
CA LEU A 162 -7.41 16.75 -16.32
C LEU A 162 -6.54 16.71 -17.60
N PRO A 163 -6.81 17.59 -18.58
CA PRO A 163 -5.91 17.75 -19.71
C PRO A 163 -4.54 18.24 -19.23
N GLY A 164 -3.48 17.75 -19.85
CA GLY A 164 -2.13 18.24 -19.57
C GLY A 164 -1.93 19.61 -20.21
N ILE A 165 -1.64 20.62 -19.38
CA ILE A 165 -1.35 22.01 -19.76
C ILE A 165 0.12 22.29 -19.44
N SER A 166 0.82 23.03 -20.33
CA SER A 166 2.14 23.61 -20.01
C SER A 166 1.92 25.03 -19.53
N PRO A 167 2.17 25.34 -18.24
CA PRO A 167 1.98 26.70 -17.73
C PRO A 167 2.88 27.74 -18.41
N ASN A 168 4.02 27.30 -18.97
CA ASN A 168 5.01 28.18 -19.59
C ASN A 168 4.83 28.35 -21.10
N SER A 169 3.85 27.67 -21.72
CA SER A 169 3.58 27.86 -23.16
C SER A 169 2.63 29.06 -23.38
N PRO A 170 2.78 29.83 -24.46
CA PRO A 170 1.79 30.83 -24.85
C PRO A 170 0.39 30.22 -24.89
N THR A 171 -0.50 30.74 -24.04
CA THR A 171 -1.85 30.19 -23.82
C THR A 171 -2.85 31.33 -23.83
N ILE A 172 -3.99 31.12 -24.50
CA ILE A 172 -5.12 32.06 -24.48
C ILE A 172 -6.15 31.52 -23.50
N VAL A 173 -6.62 32.36 -22.58
CA VAL A 173 -7.71 32.04 -21.64
C VAL A 173 -8.98 32.70 -22.16
N CYS A 174 -10.02 31.89 -22.42
CA CYS A 174 -11.36 32.38 -22.73
C CYS A 174 -12.20 32.31 -21.46
N ALA A 175 -12.47 33.45 -20.83
CA ALA A 175 -13.34 33.58 -19.66
C ALA A 175 -14.54 34.49 -20.01
N GLY A 176 -15.70 34.23 -19.40
CA GLY A 176 -16.95 34.96 -19.57
C GLY A 176 -17.92 34.66 -18.44
#